data_AF-A0AB39RLI1-F1
#
_entry.id   AF-A0AB39RLI1-F1
#
_cell.length_a   1.000
_cell.length_b   1.000
_cell.length_c   1.000
_cell.angle_alpha   90.00
_cell.angle_beta   90.00
_cell.angle_gamma   90.00
#
_symmetry.space_group_name_H-M   'P 1'
#
loop_
_entity.id
_entity.type
_entity.pdbx_description
1 polymer ?
#
loop_
_entity_poly.entity_id
_entity_poly.type
_entity_poly.pdbx_seq_one_letter_code
_entity_poly.pdbx_strand_id
1 'polypeptide(L)'
;MDTTPEQMSSRTAAGWTVTLAGLGALTGFVWDGPFLAVTCALSMGGGAALGTVLSRRQMIATIREGQGKAAALGYADGIADMVVLEISAYRTSVFPLSGPDAVDPAERAARRKAAYHLTAADGLPHHIRQAAAAALEAIDDARDRDTQSAIEDLMKAVQDQRRGT
;
A
#
# COMPACT_ATOMS: atom_id res chain seq x y z
N MET A 1 -14.15 -8.45 27.20
CA MET A 1 -15.33 -8.26 26.33
C MET A 1 -15.32 -6.79 25.96
N ASP A 2 -14.48 -6.49 24.98
CA ASP A 2 -14.14 -5.13 24.55
C ASP A 2 -15.30 -4.52 23.79
N THR A 3 -15.86 -3.45 24.38
CA THR A 3 -16.91 -2.65 23.74
C THR A 3 -16.23 -1.43 23.15
N THR A 4 -16.02 -1.48 21.84
CA THR A 4 -15.46 -0.41 21.03
C THR A 4 -16.40 0.82 21.09
N PRO A 5 -15.91 2.02 21.40
CA PRO A 5 -16.73 3.23 21.58
C PRO A 5 -17.47 3.68 20.31
N GLU A 6 -17.10 3.17 19.13
CA GLU A 6 -17.79 3.48 17.87
C GLU A 6 -19.21 2.89 17.76
N GLN A 7 -19.50 1.76 18.41
CA GLN A 7 -20.83 1.12 18.31
C GLN A 7 -21.90 1.79 19.17
N MET A 8 -21.51 2.56 20.19
CA MET A 8 -22.47 3.32 21.02
C MET A 8 -22.98 4.57 20.29
N SER A 9 -22.16 5.19 19.45
CA SER A 9 -22.52 6.40 18.70
C SER A 9 -23.59 6.15 17.64
N SER A 10 -23.48 5.04 16.89
CA SER A 10 -24.40 4.74 15.77
C SER A 10 -25.83 4.42 16.21
N ARG A 11 -25.99 3.80 17.39
CA ARG A 11 -27.32 3.49 17.96
C ARG A 11 -28.02 4.72 18.49
N THR A 12 -27.26 5.70 19.01
CA THR A 12 -27.85 6.96 19.44
C THR A 12 -28.30 7.80 18.25
N ALA A 13 -27.50 7.92 17.18
CA ALA A 13 -27.86 8.73 16.01
C ALA A 13 -29.16 8.27 15.31
N ALA A 14 -29.41 6.95 15.26
CA ALA A 14 -30.62 6.39 14.67
C ALA A 14 -31.90 6.66 15.50
N GLY A 15 -31.77 6.89 16.81
CA GLY A 15 -32.92 7.18 17.68
C GLY A 15 -33.49 8.59 17.49
N TRP A 16 -32.65 9.57 17.15
CA TRP A 16 -33.04 10.98 17.00
C TRP A 16 -33.83 11.23 15.69
N THR A 17 -33.54 10.48 14.63
CA THR A 17 -34.27 10.64 13.35
C THR A 17 -35.70 10.12 13.43
N VAL A 18 -35.95 9.04 14.18
CA VAL A 18 -37.29 8.47 14.37
C VAL A 18 -38.17 9.37 15.25
N THR A 19 -37.58 10.01 16.27
CA THR A 19 -38.31 10.92 17.16
C THR A 19 -38.65 12.25 16.50
N LEU A 20 -37.75 12.85 15.71
CA LEU A 20 -38.08 14.06 14.93
C LEU A 20 -39.14 13.79 13.84
N ALA A 21 -39.11 12.62 13.19
CA ALA A 21 -40.12 12.23 12.22
C ALA A 21 -41.52 12.08 12.87
N GLY A 22 -41.59 11.49 14.07
CA GLY A 22 -42.84 11.37 14.82
C GLY A 22 -43.41 12.71 15.28
N LEU A 23 -42.55 13.63 15.71
CA LEU A 23 -42.97 14.96 16.16
C LEU A 23 -43.47 15.81 14.99
N GLY A 24 -42.78 15.78 13.84
CA GLY A 24 -43.21 16.46 12.61
C GLY A 24 -44.58 15.98 12.09
N ALA A 25 -44.85 14.67 12.16
CA ALA A 25 -46.12 14.08 11.75
C ALA A 25 -47.31 14.53 12.61
N LEU A 26 -47.10 14.72 13.92
CA LEU A 26 -48.14 15.19 14.85
C LEU A 26 -48.43 16.68 14.67
N THR A 27 -47.41 17.53 14.46
CA THR A 27 -47.61 18.97 14.22
C THR A 27 -48.26 19.27 12.86
N GLY A 28 -48.00 18.46 11.82
CA GLY A 28 -48.61 18.65 10.49
C GLY A 28 -50.09 18.29 10.42
N PHE A 29 -50.54 17.32 11.23
CA PHE A 29 -51.94 16.89 11.28
C PHE A 29 -52.85 17.89 11.98
N VAL A 30 -52.30 18.70 12.90
CA VAL A 30 -53.06 19.64 13.72
C VAL A 30 -53.31 20.98 13.02
N TRP A 31 -52.50 21.38 12.01
CA TRP A 31 -52.59 22.77 11.52
C TRP A 31 -52.93 23.02 10.03
N ASP A 32 -52.60 22.17 9.05
CA ASP A 32 -53.14 22.38 7.68
C ASP A 32 -52.76 21.25 6.70
N GLY A 33 -53.76 20.48 6.24
CA GLY A 33 -53.77 19.76 4.96
C GLY A 33 -52.81 18.56 4.74
N PRO A 34 -53.32 17.37 4.33
CA PRO A 34 -52.49 16.20 4.02
C PRO A 34 -51.43 16.42 2.91
N PHE A 35 -51.58 17.46 2.09
CA PHE A 35 -50.62 17.84 1.05
C PHE A 35 -49.30 18.41 1.59
N LEU A 36 -49.30 19.12 2.73
CA LEU A 36 -48.09 19.65 3.34
C LEU A 36 -47.25 18.56 4.01
N ALA A 37 -47.91 17.57 4.62
CA ALA A 37 -47.23 16.41 5.20
C ALA A 37 -46.49 15.57 4.13
N VAL A 38 -47.11 15.38 2.96
CA VAL A 38 -46.51 14.60 1.85
C VAL A 38 -45.31 15.33 1.23
N THR A 39 -45.40 16.65 1.05
CA THR A 39 -44.29 17.45 0.48
C THR A 39 -43.11 17.57 1.45
N CYS A 40 -43.35 17.71 2.75
CA CYS A 40 -42.30 17.65 3.78
C CYS A 40 -41.66 16.26 3.90
N ALA A 41 -42.45 15.18 3.86
CA ALA A 41 -41.92 13.81 3.93
C ALA A 41 -41.09 13.45 2.68
N LEU A 42 -41.53 13.88 1.49
CA LEU A 42 -40.77 13.65 0.25
C LEU A 42 -39.48 14.47 0.18
N SER A 43 -39.48 15.71 0.68
CA SER A 43 -38.27 16.54 0.70
C SER A 43 -37.23 16.03 1.70
N MET A 44 -37.63 15.60 2.91
CA MET A 44 -36.72 14.99 3.88
C MET A 44 -36.26 13.58 3.47
N GLY A 45 -37.16 12.75 2.93
CA GLY A 45 -36.83 11.41 2.46
C GLY A 45 -35.92 11.40 1.25
N GLY A 46 -36.16 12.30 0.28
CA GLY A 46 -35.36 12.44 -0.93
C GLY A 46 -33.93 12.92 -0.65
N GLY A 47 -33.78 13.91 0.23
CA GLY A 47 -32.45 14.43 0.63
C GLY A 47 -31.60 13.39 1.37
N ALA A 48 -32.22 12.63 2.27
CA ALA A 48 -31.52 11.58 3.02
C ALA A 48 -31.04 10.43 2.12
N ALA A 49 -31.87 10.00 1.16
CA ALA A 49 -31.53 8.92 0.23
C ALA A 49 -30.44 9.35 -0.78
N LEU A 50 -30.52 10.56 -1.33
CA LEU A 50 -29.49 11.09 -2.22
C LEU A 50 -28.15 11.30 -1.48
N GLY A 51 -28.20 11.83 -0.26
CA GLY A 51 -27.01 12.01 0.58
C GLY A 51 -26.32 10.68 0.92
N THR A 52 -27.08 9.63 1.23
CA THR A 52 -26.50 8.30 1.50
C THR A 52 -25.87 7.68 0.26
N VAL A 53 -26.50 7.80 -0.91
CA VAL A 53 -25.94 7.26 -2.16
C VAL A 53 -24.65 7.98 -2.55
N LEU A 54 -24.60 9.31 -2.44
CA LEU A 54 -23.41 10.10 -2.76
C LEU A 54 -22.27 9.84 -1.76
N SER A 55 -22.57 9.82 -0.46
CA SER A 55 -21.59 9.48 0.59
C SER A 55 -21.03 8.07 0.40
N ARG A 56 -21.90 7.10 0.09
CA ARG A 56 -21.47 5.72 -0.18
C ARG A 56 -20.60 5.64 -1.44
N ARG A 57 -20.92 6.40 -2.50
CA ARG A 57 -20.10 6.46 -3.73
C ARG A 57 -18.73 7.09 -3.46
N GLN A 58 -18.68 8.18 -2.71
CA GLN A 58 -17.42 8.84 -2.32
C GLN A 58 -16.56 7.91 -1.45
N MET A 59 -17.15 7.25 -0.46
CA MET A 59 -16.46 6.28 0.39
C MET A 59 -15.88 5.10 -0.39
N ILE A 60 -16.63 4.54 -1.35
CA ILE A 60 -16.12 3.45 -2.20
C ILE A 60 -14.97 3.93 -3.09
N ALA A 61 -15.06 5.15 -3.62
CA ALA A 61 -14.01 5.73 -4.46
C ALA A 61 -12.69 5.94 -3.69
N THR A 62 -12.76 6.50 -2.48
CA THR A 62 -11.58 6.74 -1.64
C THR A 62 -10.94 5.42 -1.18
N ILE A 63 -11.74 4.42 -0.82
CA ILE A 63 -11.23 3.09 -0.46
C ILE A 63 -10.53 2.45 -1.67
N ARG A 64 -11.11 2.54 -2.87
CA ARG A 64 -10.52 1.96 -4.07
C ARG A 64 -9.20 2.62 -4.46
N GLU A 65 -9.11 3.95 -4.31
CA GLU A 65 -7.86 4.69 -4.53
C GLU A 65 -6.79 4.30 -3.50
N GLY A 66 -7.18 4.20 -2.22
CA GLY A 66 -6.29 3.73 -1.15
C GLY A 66 -5.79 2.30 -1.37
N GLN A 67 -6.66 1.38 -1.79
CA GLN A 67 -6.29 0.01 -2.14
C GLN A 67 -5.33 -0.04 -3.33
N GLY A 68 -5.53 0.79 -4.36
CA GLY A 68 -4.62 0.88 -5.50
C GLY A 68 -3.23 1.36 -5.11
N LYS A 69 -3.14 2.41 -4.27
CA LYS A 69 -1.86 2.91 -3.74
C LYS A 69 -1.17 1.88 -2.85
N ALA A 70 -1.90 1.24 -1.94
CA ALA A 70 -1.36 0.18 -1.08
C ALA A 70 -0.85 -1.02 -1.89
N ALA A 71 -1.56 -1.42 -2.95
CA ALA A 71 -1.12 -2.50 -3.84
C ALA A 71 0.16 -2.13 -4.60
N ALA A 72 0.29 -0.89 -5.09
CA ALA A 72 1.50 -0.42 -5.75
C ALA A 72 2.72 -0.37 -4.81
N LEU A 73 2.52 0.09 -3.57
CA LEU A 73 3.56 0.12 -2.54
C LEU A 73 3.99 -1.30 -2.15
N GLY A 74 3.04 -2.20 -1.90
CA GLY A 74 3.33 -3.60 -1.58
C GLY A 74 4.06 -4.33 -2.71
N TYR A 75 3.77 -3.98 -3.97
CA TYR A 75 4.50 -4.50 -5.13
C TYR A 75 5.96 -4.00 -5.16
N ALA A 76 6.17 -2.70 -4.92
CA ALA A 76 7.51 -2.12 -4.87
C ALA A 76 8.37 -2.72 -3.74
N ASP A 77 7.79 -2.88 -2.55
CA ASP A 77 8.44 -3.52 -1.41
C ASP A 77 8.77 -4.99 -1.70
N GLY A 78 7.86 -5.71 -2.36
CA GLY A 78 8.10 -7.11 -2.74
C GLY A 78 9.25 -7.29 -3.71
N ILE A 79 9.38 -6.43 -4.72
CA ILE A 79 10.54 -6.48 -5.65
C ILE A 79 11.82 -6.07 -4.91
N ALA A 80 11.76 -5.08 -4.02
CA ALA A 80 12.91 -4.65 -3.23
C ALA A 80 13.48 -5.77 -2.35
N ASP A 81 12.62 -6.51 -1.63
CA ASP A 81 13.01 -7.66 -0.82
C ASP A 81 13.61 -8.79 -1.68
N MET A 82 13.02 -9.03 -2.87
CA MET A 82 13.53 -10.01 -3.83
C MET A 82 14.95 -9.66 -4.32
N VAL A 83 15.23 -8.38 -4.61
CA VAL A 83 16.56 -7.93 -5.07
C VAL A 83 17.66 -8.21 -4.03
N VAL A 84 17.37 -8.04 -2.73
CA VAL A 84 18.33 -8.36 -1.66
C VAL A 84 18.68 -9.85 -1.65
N LEU A 85 17.66 -10.73 -1.76
CA LEU A 85 17.85 -12.18 -1.81
C LEU A 85 18.65 -12.61 -3.04
N GLU A 86 18.31 -12.04 -4.20
CA GLU A 86 18.95 -12.33 -5.48
C GLU A 86 20.43 -11.91 -5.51
N ILE A 87 20.76 -10.72 -5.00
CA ILE A 87 22.16 -10.25 -4.90
C ILE A 87 22.96 -11.11 -3.91
N SER A 88 22.33 -11.53 -2.81
CA SER A 88 22.96 -12.43 -1.85
C SER A 88 23.23 -13.83 -2.44
N ALA A 89 22.27 -14.35 -3.21
CA ALA A 89 22.43 -15.59 -3.96
C ALA A 89 23.51 -15.47 -5.05
N TYR A 90 23.52 -14.35 -5.77
CA TYR A 90 24.54 -14.03 -6.78
C TYR A 90 25.93 -14.06 -6.16
N ARG A 91 26.16 -13.34 -5.05
CA ARG A 91 27.43 -13.38 -4.29
C ARG A 91 27.86 -14.81 -4.02
N THR A 92 26.97 -15.64 -3.49
CA THR A 92 27.28 -17.04 -3.18
C THR A 92 27.62 -17.86 -4.43
N SER A 93 27.01 -17.54 -5.57
CA SER A 93 27.21 -18.26 -6.83
C SER A 93 28.47 -17.88 -7.62
N VAL A 94 29.11 -16.76 -7.30
CA VAL A 94 30.31 -16.26 -8.01
C VAL A 94 31.60 -16.32 -7.18
N PHE A 95 31.49 -16.61 -5.87
CA PHE A 95 32.64 -16.78 -5.00
C PHE A 95 33.06 -18.26 -4.89
N PRO A 96 34.37 -18.56 -4.87
CA PRO A 96 35.48 -17.62 -4.95
C PRO A 96 35.76 -17.11 -6.37
N LEU A 97 36.11 -15.83 -6.50
CA LEU A 97 36.38 -15.19 -7.80
C LEU A 97 37.75 -15.54 -8.39
N SER A 98 38.61 -16.24 -7.64
CA SER A 98 39.96 -16.68 -8.02
C SER A 98 40.35 -17.94 -7.24
N GLY A 99 41.24 -18.76 -7.82
CA GLY A 99 41.69 -20.02 -7.21
C GLY A 99 41.21 -21.27 -7.96
N PRO A 100 41.56 -22.47 -7.48
CA PRO A 100 41.24 -23.74 -8.14
C PRO A 100 39.73 -24.05 -8.17
N ASP A 101 38.96 -23.50 -7.23
CA ASP A 101 37.51 -23.63 -7.15
C ASP A 101 36.76 -22.44 -7.78
N ALA A 102 37.47 -21.58 -8.53
CA ALA A 102 36.86 -20.41 -9.13
C ALA A 102 35.92 -20.77 -10.27
N VAL A 103 34.79 -20.07 -10.32
CA VAL A 103 33.81 -20.18 -11.41
C VAL A 103 34.46 -19.85 -12.75
N ASP A 104 34.06 -20.58 -13.80
CA ASP A 104 34.51 -20.32 -15.16
C ASP A 104 34.18 -18.87 -15.59
N PRO A 105 35.07 -18.17 -16.31
CA PRO A 105 34.80 -16.79 -16.73
C PRO A 105 33.53 -16.59 -17.56
N ALA A 106 33.15 -17.55 -18.41
CA ALA A 106 31.93 -17.47 -19.22
C ALA A 106 30.69 -17.64 -18.35
N GLU A 107 30.74 -18.56 -17.40
CA GLU A 107 29.68 -18.79 -16.42
C GLU A 107 29.52 -17.57 -15.49
N ARG A 108 30.62 -16.96 -15.07
CA ARG A 108 30.63 -15.70 -14.32
C ARG A 108 29.98 -14.56 -15.11
N ALA A 109 30.31 -14.41 -16.39
CA ALA A 109 29.73 -13.38 -17.25
C ALA A 109 28.21 -13.57 -17.45
N ALA A 110 27.75 -14.82 -17.60
CA ALA A 110 26.33 -15.14 -17.69
C ALA A 110 25.58 -14.78 -16.39
N ARG A 111 26.14 -15.14 -15.23
CA ARG A 111 25.57 -14.79 -13.92
C ARG A 111 25.57 -13.29 -13.67
N ARG A 112 26.64 -12.59 -14.05
CA ARG A 112 26.73 -11.12 -13.97
C ARG A 112 25.60 -10.48 -14.78
N LYS A 113 25.43 -10.89 -16.03
CA LYS A 113 24.36 -10.39 -16.91
C LYS A 113 22.97 -10.59 -16.30
N ALA A 114 22.71 -11.76 -15.70
CA ALA A 114 21.44 -12.03 -15.01
C ALA A 114 21.23 -11.08 -13.82
N ALA A 115 22.24 -10.90 -12.97
CA ALA A 115 22.18 -10.03 -11.81
C ALA A 115 21.92 -8.55 -12.18
N TYR A 116 22.60 -8.02 -13.21
CA TYR A 116 22.37 -6.65 -13.69
C TYR A 116 20.95 -6.46 -14.25
N HIS A 117 20.42 -7.45 -14.97
CA HIS A 117 19.05 -7.39 -15.49
C HIS A 117 18.01 -7.26 -14.36
N LEU A 118 18.26 -7.90 -13.22
CA LEU A 118 17.40 -7.80 -12.04
C LEU A 118 17.41 -6.43 -11.38
N THR A 119 18.58 -5.79 -11.30
CA THR A 119 18.69 -4.42 -10.77
C THR A 119 18.04 -3.38 -11.68
N ALA A 120 17.75 -3.74 -12.92
CA ALA A 120 17.07 -2.89 -13.90
C ALA A 120 15.54 -3.07 -13.93
N ALA A 121 14.94 -3.80 -12.97
CA ALA A 121 13.50 -4.01 -12.93
C ALA A 121 12.72 -2.67 -12.90
N ASP A 122 11.72 -2.54 -13.76
CA ASP A 122 10.94 -1.30 -13.95
C ASP A 122 10.18 -0.87 -12.68
N GLY A 123 9.84 -1.81 -11.81
CA GLY A 123 9.12 -1.56 -10.55
C GLY A 123 10.00 -1.13 -9.38
N LEU A 124 11.33 -1.09 -9.55
CA LEU A 124 12.24 -0.81 -8.45
C LEU A 124 12.44 0.70 -8.23
N PRO A 125 12.25 1.22 -7.01
CA PRO A 125 12.59 2.60 -6.67
C PRO A 125 14.04 2.96 -7.01
N HIS A 126 14.28 4.19 -7.47
CA HIS A 126 15.58 4.59 -8.01
C HIS A 126 16.74 4.46 -7.00
N HIS A 127 16.53 4.82 -5.74
CA HIS A 127 17.56 4.71 -4.71
C HIS A 127 17.93 3.25 -4.41
N ILE A 128 16.97 2.31 -4.49
CA ILE A 128 17.22 0.87 -4.35
C ILE A 128 18.02 0.36 -5.56
N ARG A 129 17.72 0.83 -6.78
CA ARG A 129 18.52 0.48 -7.97
C ARG A 129 19.97 0.93 -7.84
N GLN A 130 20.21 2.13 -7.31
CA GLN A 130 21.57 2.62 -7.07
C GLN A 130 22.30 1.78 -6.03
N ALA A 131 21.67 1.49 -4.89
CA ALA A 131 22.28 0.67 -3.85
C ALA A 131 22.54 -0.77 -4.34
N ALA A 132 21.64 -1.33 -5.15
CA ALA A 132 21.79 -2.64 -5.76
C ALA A 132 22.95 -2.69 -6.77
N ALA A 133 23.09 -1.65 -7.59
CA ALA A 133 24.22 -1.52 -8.51
C ALA A 133 25.56 -1.42 -7.77
N ALA A 134 25.63 -0.63 -6.69
CA ALA A 134 26.82 -0.53 -5.85
C ALA A 134 27.18 -1.86 -5.18
N ALA A 135 26.20 -2.63 -4.74
CA ALA A 135 26.42 -3.98 -4.19
C ALA A 135 26.95 -4.94 -5.26
N LEU A 136 26.44 -4.91 -6.49
CA LEU A 136 26.96 -5.71 -7.60
C LEU A 136 28.40 -5.34 -7.95
N GLU A 137 28.71 -4.05 -8.02
CA GLU A 137 30.07 -3.56 -8.27
C GLU A 137 31.05 -4.04 -7.19
N ALA A 138 30.64 -3.98 -5.91
CA ALA A 138 31.46 -4.46 -4.80
C ALA A 138 31.63 -5.99 -4.79
N ILE A 139 30.65 -6.76 -5.28
CA ILE A 139 30.79 -8.21 -5.50
C ILE A 139 31.79 -8.47 -6.63
N ASP A 140 31.69 -7.75 -7.74
CA ASP A 140 32.56 -7.89 -8.90
C ASP A 140 34.04 -7.58 -8.56
N ASP A 141 34.28 -6.60 -7.68
CA ASP A 141 35.61 -6.19 -7.22
C ASP A 141 36.26 -7.13 -6.19
N ALA A 142 35.58 -8.20 -5.76
CA ALA A 142 36.08 -9.23 -4.84
C ALA A 142 36.56 -8.73 -3.46
N ARG A 143 36.13 -7.54 -3.02
CA ARG A 143 36.56 -6.96 -1.74
C ARG A 143 35.53 -7.25 -0.64
N ASP A 144 35.69 -8.36 0.07
CA ASP A 144 34.70 -8.88 1.03
C ASP A 144 34.13 -7.85 2.03
N ARG A 145 34.96 -6.94 2.55
CA ARG A 145 34.50 -5.86 3.45
C ARG A 145 33.64 -4.83 2.71
N ASP A 146 34.05 -4.44 1.52
CA ASP A 146 33.32 -3.47 0.68
C ASP A 146 32.00 -4.12 0.19
N THR A 147 32.03 -5.40 -0.16
CA THR A 147 30.84 -6.20 -0.50
C THR A 147 29.84 -6.25 0.65
N GLN A 148 30.30 -6.53 1.87
CA GLN A 148 29.41 -6.59 3.03
C GLN A 148 28.79 -5.22 3.33
N SER A 149 29.59 -4.15 3.32
CA SER A 149 29.08 -2.79 3.53
C SER A 149 28.02 -2.42 2.48
N ALA A 150 28.26 -2.72 1.21
CA ALA A 150 27.33 -2.38 0.14
C ALA A 150 26.01 -3.17 0.22
N ILE A 151 26.04 -4.44 0.65
CA ILE A 151 24.84 -5.23 0.91
C ILE A 151 24.07 -4.68 2.12
N GLU A 152 24.76 -4.25 3.17
CA GLU A 152 24.14 -3.59 4.33
C GLU A 152 23.45 -2.27 3.93
N ASP A 153 24.08 -1.48 3.07
CA ASP A 153 23.51 -0.22 2.58
C ASP A 153 22.29 -0.46 1.67
N LEU A 154 22.30 -1.53 0.87
CA LEU A 154 21.12 -1.98 0.14
C LEU A 154 19.98 -2.39 1.10
N MET A 155 20.27 -3.18 2.14
CA MET A 155 19.25 -3.56 3.13
C MET A 155 18.67 -2.35 3.87
N LYS A 156 19.49 -1.36 4.21
CA LYS A 156 19.03 -0.08 4.79
C LYS A 156 18.12 0.66 3.82
N ALA A 157 18.50 0.77 2.55
CA ALA A 157 17.68 1.43 1.52
C ALA A 157 16.28 0.79 1.40
N VAL A 158 16.20 -0.55 1.41
CA VAL A 158 14.92 -1.27 1.42
C VAL A 158 14.12 -1.01 2.71
N GLN A 159 14.79 -0.99 3.87
CA GLN A 159 14.13 -0.71 5.14
C GLN A 159 13.59 0.73 5.24
N ASP A 160 14.34 1.71 4.72
CA ASP A 160 13.96 3.11 4.72
C ASP A 160 12.79 3.37 3.77
N GLN A 161 12.75 2.70 2.61
CA GLN A 161 11.58 2.71 1.72
C GLN A 161 10.32 2.25 2.47
N ARG A 162 10.39 1.11 3.17
CA ARG A 162 9.26 0.56 3.94
C ARG A 162 8.81 1.45 5.10
N ARG A 163 9.73 2.23 5.68
CA ARG A 163 9.40 3.20 6.75
C ARG A 163 8.80 4.50 6.21
N GLY A 164 9.08 4.83 4.94
CA GLY A 164 8.57 6.03 4.27
C GLY A 164 7.21 5.84 3.58
N THR A 165 6.74 4.59 3.45
CA THR A 165 5.42 4.20 2.92
C THR A 165 4.37 4.09 4.01
#